data_AF-A0A356IKD5-F1
#
_entry.id   AF-A0A356IKD5-F1
#
_cell.length_a   1.000
_cell.length_b   1.000
_cell.length_c   1.000
_cell.angle_alpha   90.00
_cell.angle_beta   90.00
_cell.angle_gamma   90.00
#
_symmetry.space_group_name_H-M   'P 1'
#
loop_
_entity.id
_entity.type
_entity.pdbx_description
1 polymer ?
#
loop_
_entity_poly.entity_id
_entity_poly.type
_entity_poly.pdbx_seq_one_letter_code
_entity_poly.pdbx_strand_id
1 'polypeptide(L)'
;MSKETVLTATPTHVSDSHAAELAHGPSWLKWLKIAGLVYLLLVSVSLIGGGFKLAAGEHAKELFAFASNPVAGLVVGTVATALIQSSSTVTSIIVGLVAGGLPVGIAIPMIMGANIGTTITNTIVSLGHVRRGDEFRRAFSAATIH
;
A
#
# COMPACT_ATOMS: atom_id res chain seq x y z
N MET A 1 -50.32 -23.49 35.37
CA MET A 1 -50.78 -24.53 34.42
C MET A 1 -52.04 -24.02 33.75
N SER A 2 -52.10 -24.13 32.42
CA SER A 2 -53.14 -23.65 31.48
C SER A 2 -53.02 -22.17 31.09
N LYS A 3 -52.30 -21.84 30.00
CA LYS A 3 -52.65 -21.96 28.55
C LYS A 3 -53.10 -20.58 28.04
N GLU A 4 -52.16 -19.82 27.47
CA GLU A 4 -52.46 -18.84 26.44
C GLU A 4 -52.03 -19.43 25.11
N THR A 5 -53.02 -19.84 24.33
CA THR A 5 -52.88 -20.28 22.95
C THR A 5 -53.66 -19.30 22.08
N VAL A 6 -53.02 -18.87 20.98
CA VAL A 6 -53.57 -18.36 19.71
C VAL A 6 -53.83 -16.85 19.59
N LEU A 7 -52.98 -16.16 18.82
CA LEU A 7 -53.28 -15.61 17.46
C LEU A 7 -52.01 -14.90 16.91
N THR A 8 -51.15 -15.54 16.11
CA THR A 8 -51.14 -15.62 14.63
C THR A 8 -51.18 -14.27 13.87
N ALA A 9 -50.00 -13.77 13.47
CA ALA A 9 -49.74 -13.15 12.17
C ALA A 9 -48.22 -13.14 11.87
N THR A 10 -47.77 -14.02 10.96
CA THR A 10 -46.45 -14.02 10.27
C THR A 10 -46.46 -12.92 9.17
N PRO A 11 -45.36 -12.56 8.44
CA PRO A 11 -43.96 -13.02 8.48
C PRO A 11 -42.89 -11.89 8.40
N THR A 12 -41.66 -12.13 8.84
CA THR A 12 -40.47 -11.62 8.12
C THR A 12 -39.31 -12.60 8.24
N HIS A 13 -39.14 -13.33 7.14
CA HIS A 13 -37.97 -14.09 6.78
C HIS A 13 -36.80 -13.09 6.61
N VAL A 14 -36.01 -12.85 7.66
CA VAL A 14 -34.67 -12.27 7.54
C VAL A 14 -33.72 -13.46 7.36
N SER A 15 -33.80 -14.09 6.20
CA SER A 15 -32.73 -14.02 5.19
C SER A 15 -31.44 -14.59 5.75
N ASP A 16 -31.30 -15.89 5.53
CA ASP A 16 -30.03 -16.57 5.32
C ASP A 16 -29.13 -15.76 4.39
N SER A 17 -28.32 -14.84 4.94
CA SER A 17 -27.32 -14.09 4.19
C SER A 17 -25.98 -13.95 4.93
N HIS A 18 -25.67 -14.92 5.78
CA HIS A 18 -24.30 -15.27 6.16
C HIS A 18 -23.95 -16.71 5.75
N ALA A 19 -24.69 -17.26 4.78
CA ALA A 19 -24.45 -18.56 4.15
C ALA A 19 -23.87 -18.40 2.73
N ALA A 20 -22.86 -17.55 2.58
CA ALA A 20 -22.07 -17.45 1.34
C ALA A 20 -20.57 -17.51 1.68
N GLU A 21 -20.16 -18.70 2.12
CA GLU A 21 -19.05 -19.41 1.47
C GLU A 21 -17.71 -18.66 1.43
N LEU A 22 -17.14 -18.42 2.62
CA LEU A 22 -15.69 -18.41 2.74
C LEU A 22 -15.19 -19.81 2.39
N ALA A 23 -14.86 -20.00 1.11
CA ALA A 23 -14.06 -21.11 0.64
C ALA A 23 -12.73 -21.13 1.43
N HIS A 24 -12.71 -21.89 2.52
CA HIS A 24 -11.51 -22.24 3.27
C HIS A 24 -10.71 -23.25 2.43
N GLY A 25 -10.11 -22.77 1.34
CA GLY A 25 -8.95 -23.45 0.77
C GLY A 25 -7.86 -23.60 1.86
N PRO A 26 -7.04 -24.66 1.83
CA PRO A 26 -6.08 -24.93 2.89
C PRO A 26 -5.21 -23.70 3.13
N SER A 27 -5.03 -23.28 4.39
CA SER A 27 -4.28 -22.06 4.76
C SER A 27 -2.88 -22.02 4.14
N TRP A 28 -2.27 -23.18 3.93
CA TRP A 28 -1.02 -23.36 3.19
C TRP A 28 -1.07 -22.83 1.74
N LEU A 29 -2.19 -23.00 1.04
CA LEU A 29 -2.37 -22.50 -0.34
C LEU A 29 -2.41 -20.96 -0.38
N LYS A 30 -2.89 -20.31 0.69
CA LYS A 30 -2.82 -18.84 0.81
C LYS A 30 -1.38 -18.37 0.95
N TRP A 31 -0.58 -19.04 1.78
CA TRP A 31 0.86 -18.75 1.93
C TRP A 31 1.64 -19.00 0.64
N LEU A 32 1.31 -20.06 -0.10
CA LEU A 32 1.92 -20.37 -1.39
C LEU A 32 1.61 -19.29 -2.44
N LYS A 33 0.37 -18.79 -2.46
CA LYS A 33 -0.02 -17.65 -3.32
C LYS A 33 0.73 -16.37 -2.96
N ILE A 34 0.87 -16.05 -1.67
CA ILE A 34 1.64 -14.88 -1.21
C ILE A 34 3.12 -15.02 -1.62
N ALA A 35 3.73 -16.19 -1.39
CA ALA A 35 5.10 -16.47 -1.81
C ALA A 35 5.28 -16.33 -3.33
N GLY A 36 4.31 -16.83 -4.12
CA GLY A 36 4.28 -16.66 -5.56
C GLY A 36 4.18 -15.20 -6.01
N LEU A 37 3.35 -14.38 -5.35
CA LEU A 37 3.25 -12.95 -5.61
C LEU A 37 4.56 -12.20 -5.28
N VAL A 38 5.19 -12.54 -4.15
CA VAL A 38 6.50 -11.96 -3.78
C VAL A 38 7.57 -12.36 -4.80
N TYR A 39 7.61 -13.63 -5.21
CA TYR A 39 8.54 -14.09 -6.23
C TYR A 39 8.34 -13.38 -7.58
N LEU A 40 7.09 -13.24 -8.04
CA LEU A 40 6.76 -12.53 -9.27
C LEU A 40 7.15 -11.04 -9.20
N LEU A 41 6.98 -10.41 -8.04
CA LEU A 41 7.43 -9.04 -7.79
C LEU A 41 8.96 -8.94 -7.91
N LEU A 42 9.72 -9.85 -7.27
CA LEU A 42 11.18 -9.85 -7.34
C LEU A 42 11.71 -10.07 -8.77
N VAL A 43 11.07 -10.96 -9.54
CA VAL A 43 11.41 -11.19 -10.94
C VAL A 43 11.13 -9.95 -11.78
N SER A 44 9.97 -9.30 -11.60
CA SER A 44 9.62 -8.08 -12.33
C SER A 44 10.63 -6.95 -12.07
N VAL A 45 11.05 -6.79 -10.82
CA VAL A 45 12.03 -5.78 -10.43
C VAL A 45 13.42 -6.07 -11.00
N SER A 46 13.83 -7.35 -11.03
CA SER A 46 15.08 -7.77 -11.67
C SER A 46 15.07 -7.51 -13.18
N LEU A 47 13.91 -7.74 -13.82
CA LEU A 47 13.71 -7.48 -15.24
C LEU A 47 13.75 -5.98 -15.56
N ILE A 48 13.16 -5.13 -14.70
CA ILE A 48 13.25 -3.67 -14.81
C ILE A 48 14.68 -3.19 -14.63
N GLY A 49 15.45 -3.74 -13.68
CA GLY A 49 16.87 -3.41 -13.51
C GLY A 49 17.70 -3.73 -14.76
N GLY A 50 17.48 -4.93 -15.34
CA GLY A 50 18.11 -5.33 -16.60
C GLY A 50 17.68 -4.48 -17.79
N GLY A 51 16.37 -4.21 -17.94
CA GLY A 51 15.79 -3.42 -19.01
C GLY A 51 16.15 -1.93 -18.94
N PHE A 52 16.22 -1.37 -17.74
CA PHE A 52 16.68 0.00 -17.51
C PHE A 52 18.16 0.16 -17.85
N LYS A 53 19.01 -0.82 -17.49
CA LYS A 53 20.42 -0.81 -17.88
C LYS A 53 20.61 -0.87 -19.39
N LEU A 54 19.73 -1.58 -20.09
CA LEU A 54 19.76 -1.73 -21.55
C LEU A 54 19.18 -0.50 -22.28
N ALA A 55 18.08 0.07 -21.77
CA ALA A 55 17.40 1.22 -22.37
C ALA A 55 18.05 2.57 -22.04
N ALA A 56 18.57 2.73 -20.83
CA ALA A 56 19.20 3.96 -20.39
C ALA A 56 20.72 3.99 -20.65
N GLY A 57 21.35 2.93 -21.16
CA GLY A 57 22.81 2.79 -21.22
C GLY A 57 23.60 4.02 -21.74
N GLU A 58 23.11 4.69 -22.78
CA GLU A 58 23.73 5.91 -23.33
C GLU A 58 23.32 7.23 -22.63
N HIS A 59 22.11 7.30 -22.05
CA HIS A 59 21.58 8.50 -21.37
C HIS A 59 21.57 8.40 -19.84
N ALA A 60 22.04 7.29 -19.28
CA ALA A 60 21.98 6.98 -17.86
C ALA A 60 22.73 8.03 -17.04
N LYS A 61 23.82 8.58 -17.58
CA LYS A 61 24.60 9.63 -16.91
C LYS A 61 23.80 10.93 -16.72
N GLU A 62 23.05 11.37 -17.73
CA GLU A 62 22.20 12.57 -17.62
C GLU A 62 20.95 12.30 -16.78
N LEU A 63 20.35 11.12 -16.92
CA LEU A 63 19.20 10.70 -16.11
C LEU A 63 19.59 10.54 -14.62
N PHE A 64 20.78 10.01 -14.33
CA PHE A 64 21.33 9.93 -12.98
C PHE A 64 21.80 11.29 -12.46
N ALA A 65 22.23 12.23 -13.31
CA ALA A 65 22.52 13.61 -12.90
C ALA A 65 21.23 14.40 -12.58
N PHE A 66 20.12 14.12 -13.26
CA PHE A 66 18.81 14.65 -12.90
C PHE A 66 18.25 13.98 -11.63
N ALA A 67 18.36 12.65 -11.55
CA ALA A 67 17.93 11.86 -10.40
C ALA A 67 18.85 12.00 -9.17
N SER A 68 20.05 12.59 -9.31
CA SER A 68 20.88 12.98 -8.16
C SER A 68 20.25 14.12 -7.37
N ASN A 69 19.19 14.75 -7.87
CA ASN A 69 18.41 15.68 -7.08
C ASN A 69 17.55 14.89 -6.06
N PRO A 70 17.87 14.97 -4.76
CA PRO A 70 17.16 14.22 -3.73
C PRO A 70 15.66 14.56 -3.68
N VAL A 71 15.26 15.75 -4.12
CA VAL A 71 13.84 16.15 -4.19
C VAL A 71 13.08 15.31 -5.20
N ALA A 72 13.67 14.99 -6.36
CA ALA A 72 13.03 14.16 -7.38
C ALA A 72 12.80 12.73 -6.88
N GLY A 73 13.80 12.14 -6.23
CA GLY A 73 13.66 10.83 -5.58
C GLY A 73 12.58 10.84 -4.49
N LEU A 74 12.53 11.88 -3.67
CA LEU A 74 11.50 12.03 -2.64
C LEU A 74 10.09 12.06 -3.23
N VAL A 75 9.85 12.85 -4.28
CA VAL A 75 8.55 12.93 -4.94
C VAL A 75 8.13 11.60 -5.54
N VAL A 76 9.06 10.89 -6.21
CA VAL A 76 8.80 9.55 -6.76
C VAL A 76 8.38 8.57 -5.66
N GLY A 77 9.10 8.56 -4.53
CA GLY A 77 8.75 7.72 -3.37
C GLY A 77 7.39 8.06 -2.77
N THR A 78 7.08 9.35 -2.64
CA THR A 78 5.78 9.83 -2.13
C THR A 78 4.62 9.45 -3.04
N VAL A 79 4.76 9.62 -4.36
CA VAL A 79 3.72 9.25 -5.33
C VAL A 79 3.55 7.74 -5.40
N ALA A 80 4.65 6.97 -5.40
CA ALA A 80 4.59 5.51 -5.37
C ALA A 80 3.85 5.00 -4.13
N THR A 81 4.12 5.57 -2.96
CA THR A 81 3.37 5.26 -1.74
C THR A 81 1.92 5.69 -1.80
N ALA A 82 1.60 6.86 -2.34
CA ALA A 82 0.21 7.28 -2.47
C ALA A 82 -0.61 6.32 -3.36
N LEU A 83 0.02 5.77 -4.41
CA LEU A 83 -0.61 4.81 -5.31
C LEU A 83 -0.72 3.40 -4.71
N ILE A 84 0.31 2.95 -4.00
CA ILE A 84 0.39 1.59 -3.45
C ILE A 84 -0.21 1.51 -2.04
N GLN A 85 -0.39 2.64 -1.35
CA GLN A 85 -0.90 2.83 0.01
C GLN A 85 -0.06 2.17 1.13
N SER A 86 0.82 1.23 0.80
CA SER A 86 1.69 0.51 1.73
C SER A 86 3.15 0.94 1.53
N SER A 87 3.67 1.72 2.48
CA SER A 87 5.08 2.16 2.48
C SER A 87 6.07 0.99 2.57
N SER A 88 5.71 -0.09 3.28
CA SER A 88 6.51 -1.32 3.36
C SER A 88 6.62 -2.04 2.01
N THR A 89 5.55 -2.05 1.22
CA THR A 89 5.55 -2.63 -0.13
C THR A 89 6.41 -1.81 -1.08
N VAL A 90 6.29 -0.48 -1.04
CA VAL A 90 7.09 0.45 -1.85
C VAL A 90 8.58 0.33 -1.53
N THR A 91 8.92 0.27 -0.25
CA THR A 91 10.32 0.09 0.21
C THR A 91 10.90 -1.24 -0.30
N SER A 92 10.11 -2.31 -0.27
CA SER A 92 10.55 -3.63 -0.77
C SER A 92 10.82 -3.61 -2.29
N ILE A 93 10.01 -2.88 -3.05
CA ILE A 93 10.24 -2.66 -4.49
C ILE A 93 11.52 -1.84 -4.72
N ILE A 94 11.72 -0.75 -3.97
CA ILE A 94 12.93 0.08 -4.08
C ILE A 94 14.20 -0.74 -3.75
N VAL A 95 14.16 -1.57 -2.71
CA VAL A 95 15.28 -2.46 -2.35
C VAL A 95 15.57 -3.46 -3.47
N GLY A 96 14.53 -4.02 -4.10
CA GLY A 96 14.71 -4.86 -5.29
C GLY A 96 15.33 -4.09 -6.46
N LEU A 97 14.94 -2.83 -6.68
CA LEU A 97 15.50 -2.00 -7.76
C LEU A 97 16.99 -1.71 -7.52
N VAL A 98 17.39 -1.49 -6.26
CA VAL A 98 18.80 -1.37 -5.86
C VAL A 98 19.56 -2.66 -6.18
N ALA A 99 18.98 -3.83 -5.90
CA ALA A 99 19.58 -5.11 -6.29
C ALA A 99 19.70 -5.26 -7.83
N GLY A 100 18.80 -4.64 -8.59
CA GLY A 100 18.81 -4.58 -10.05
C GLY A 100 19.76 -3.54 -10.67
N GLY A 101 20.48 -2.75 -9.86
CA GLY A 101 21.48 -1.78 -10.33
C GLY A 101 21.07 -0.31 -10.19
N LEU A 102 19.98 0.00 -9.49
CA LEU A 102 19.64 1.38 -9.12
C LEU A 102 20.67 1.92 -8.09
N PRO A 103 21.26 3.10 -8.31
CA PRO A 103 22.19 3.70 -7.34
C PRO A 103 21.52 3.97 -5.99
N VAL A 104 22.20 3.59 -4.90
CA VAL A 104 21.73 3.81 -3.52
C VAL A 104 21.46 5.29 -3.23
N GLY A 105 22.25 6.20 -3.84
CA GLY A 105 22.05 7.65 -3.70
C GLY A 105 20.67 8.15 -4.15
N ILE A 106 20.00 7.43 -5.06
CA ILE A 106 18.65 7.74 -5.54
C ILE A 106 17.59 6.98 -4.71
N ALA A 107 17.94 5.77 -4.26
CA ALA A 107 17.08 4.96 -3.41
C ALA A 107 16.83 5.59 -2.02
N ILE A 108 17.82 6.25 -1.43
CA ILE A 108 17.68 6.88 -0.10
C ILE A 108 16.55 7.93 -0.09
N PRO A 109 16.54 8.96 -0.98
CA PRO A 109 15.44 9.91 -1.03
C PRO A 109 14.09 9.28 -1.36
N MET A 110 14.05 8.23 -2.20
CA MET A 110 12.81 7.50 -2.49
C MET A 110 12.23 6.80 -1.25
N ILE A 111 13.06 6.16 -0.43
CA ILE A 111 12.60 5.53 0.82
C ILE A 111 12.11 6.59 1.81
N MET A 112 12.81 7.73 1.91
CA MET A 112 12.34 8.86 2.73
C MET A 112 11.00 9.39 2.23
N GLY A 113 10.84 9.56 0.92
CA GLY A 113 9.57 9.96 0.31
C GLY A 113 8.44 8.95 0.54
N ALA A 114 8.77 7.65 0.55
CA ALA A 114 7.80 6.60 0.81
C ALA A 114 7.25 6.64 2.24
N ASN A 115 8.09 6.98 3.23
CA ASN A 115 7.68 7.16 4.63
C ASN A 115 6.93 8.49 4.85
N ILE A 116 7.37 9.56 4.19
CA ILE A 116 6.70 10.87 4.26
C ILE A 116 5.32 10.83 3.57
N GLY A 117 5.17 10.04 2.50
CA GLY A 117 3.93 9.98 1.73
C GLY A 117 2.72 9.45 2.49
N THR A 118 2.92 8.45 3.37
CA THR A 118 1.86 7.98 4.27
C THR A 118 1.44 9.07 5.26
N THR A 119 2.41 9.81 5.81
CA THR A 119 2.15 10.92 6.74
C THR A 119 1.41 12.07 6.06
N ILE A 120 1.87 12.54 4.89
CA ILE A 120 1.22 13.64 4.14
C ILE A 120 -0.23 13.29 3.80
N THR A 121 -0.48 12.06 3.32
CA THR A 121 -1.84 11.62 2.99
C THR A 121 -2.74 11.63 4.23
N ASN A 122 -2.24 11.10 5.36
CA ASN A 122 -2.98 11.09 6.61
C ASN A 122 -3.23 12.52 7.16
N THR A 123 -2.25 13.42 7.04
CA THR A 123 -2.38 14.84 7.41
C THR A 123 -3.43 15.56 6.55
N ILE A 124 -3.46 15.33 5.22
CA ILE A 124 -4.47 15.92 4.33
C ILE A 124 -5.88 15.40 4.68
N VAL A 125 -6.02 14.10 4.91
CA VAL A 125 -7.30 13.48 5.32
C VAL A 125 -7.77 14.04 6.67
N SER A 126 -6.84 14.24 7.61
CA SER A 126 -7.12 14.89 8.90
C SER A 126 -7.60 16.34 8.72
N LEU A 127 -6.91 17.14 7.91
CA LEU A 127 -7.30 18.53 7.62
C LEU A 127 -8.67 18.63 6.92
N GLY A 128 -9.06 17.63 6.13
CA GLY A 128 -10.41 17.54 5.57
C GLY A 128 -11.53 17.49 6.62
N HIS A 129 -11.23 17.00 7.83
CA HIS A 129 -12.17 16.92 8.95
C HIS A 129 -12.10 18.13 9.90
N VAL A 130 -11.38 19.21 9.54
CA VAL A 130 -11.19 20.41 10.39
C VAL A 130 -12.49 21.09 10.83
N ARG A 131 -13.61 20.83 10.14
CA ARG A 131 -14.96 21.32 10.50
C ARG A 131 -15.59 20.60 11.71
N ARG A 132 -15.01 19.50 12.21
CA ARG A 132 -15.43 18.76 13.42
C ARG A 132 -14.26 18.68 14.41
N GLY A 133 -14.28 19.51 15.44
CA GLY A 133 -13.15 19.72 16.35
C GLY A 133 -12.58 18.46 17.02
N ASP A 134 -13.44 17.50 17.39
CA ASP A 134 -13.01 16.27 18.07
C ASP A 134 -12.41 15.22 17.11
N GLU A 135 -12.93 15.12 15.88
CA GLU A 135 -12.41 14.23 14.83
C GLU A 135 -11.08 14.74 14.29
N PHE A 136 -10.93 16.06 14.11
CA PHE A 136 -9.67 16.68 13.70
C PHE A 136 -8.54 16.41 14.70
N ARG A 137 -8.78 16.60 16.02
CA ARG A 137 -7.76 16.36 17.06
C ARG A 137 -7.32 14.90 17.11
N ARG A 138 -8.23 13.96 16.88
CA ARG A 138 -7.92 12.52 16.83
C ARG A 138 -7.15 12.14 15.57
N ALA A 139 -7.58 12.63 14.41
CA ALA A 139 -6.92 12.36 13.13
C ALA A 139 -5.53 13.02 13.04
N PHE A 140 -5.36 14.23 13.58
CA PHE A 140 -4.08 14.95 13.57
C PHE A 140 -3.07 14.34 14.53
N SER A 141 -3.54 13.94 15.73
CA SER A 141 -2.72 13.16 16.67
C SER A 141 -2.27 11.86 16.00
N ALA A 142 -3.18 11.10 15.40
CA ALA A 142 -2.85 9.85 14.70
C ALA A 142 -1.86 10.05 13.54
N ALA A 143 -1.95 11.17 12.81
CA ALA A 143 -1.02 11.49 11.72
C ALA A 143 0.39 11.87 12.18
N THR A 144 0.56 12.34 13.42
CA THR A 144 1.87 12.79 13.94
C THR A 144 2.71 11.65 14.53
N ILE A 145 2.07 10.55 14.96
CA ILE A 145 2.72 9.39 15.61
C ILE A 145 2.89 8.18 14.67
N HIS A 146 2.48 8.31 13.41
CA HIS A 146 2.52 7.26 12.39
C HIS A 146 3.75 7.39 11.49
#